data_AF-A0A5S9M5Y0-F1
#
_entry.id   AF-A0A5S9M5Y0-F1
#
_cell.length_a   1.000
_cell.length_b   1.000
_cell.length_c   1.000
_cell.angle_alpha   90.00
_cell.angle_beta   90.00
_cell.angle_gamma   90.00
#
_symmetry.space_group_name_H-M   'P 1'
#
loop_
_entity.id
_entity.type
_entity.pdbx_description
1 polymer ?
#
loop_
_entity_poly.entity_id
_entity_poly.type
_entity_poly.pdbx_seq_one_letter_code
_entity_poly.pdbx_strand_id
1 'polypeptide(L)' 'MITMDDIVRDGHPVLRQTAEAVELPPTEEEKQQLADMIEFVKNSQDADIAEKKTD' A
#
# COMPACT_ATOMS: atom_id res chain seq x y z
N MET A 1 -7.67 -0.46 4.78
CA MET A 1 -6.82 0.67 5.21
C MET A 1 -5.46 0.15 5.61
N ILE A 2 -4.47 0.44 4.77
CA ILE A 2 -3.06 0.08 4.96
C ILE A 2 -2.44 0.92 6.10
N THR A 3 -1.58 0.31 6.91
CA THR A 3 -0.76 0.99 7.93
C THR A 3 0.72 0.62 7.77
N MET A 4 1.58 1.11 8.67
CA MET A 4 3.02 0.76 8.65
C MET A 4 3.31 -0.72 8.88
N ASP A 5 2.38 -1.49 9.47
CA ASP A 5 2.49 -2.93 9.66
C ASP A 5 2.40 -3.71 8.33
N ASP A 6 1.69 -3.15 7.35
CA ASP A 6 1.52 -3.73 6.02
C ASP A 6 2.72 -3.41 5.09
N ILE A 7 3.58 -2.46 5.47
CA ILE A 7 4.72 -2.02 4.66
C ILE A 7 5.94 -2.90 4.95
N VAL A 8 6.26 -3.76 3.98
CA VAL A 8 7.49 -4.56 4.03
C VAL A 8 8.74 -3.66 4.07
N ARG A 9 9.71 -4.02 4.90
CA ARG A 9 10.97 -3.27 5.10
C ARG A 9 12.12 -3.92 4.34
N ASP A 10 13.26 -3.22 4.29
CA ASP A 10 14.47 -3.74 3.63
C ASP A 10 14.85 -5.13 4.14
N GLY A 11 15.35 -5.96 3.22
CA GLY A 11 15.59 -7.39 3.45
C GLY A 11 14.42 -8.31 3.09
N HIS A 12 13.19 -7.81 2.93
CA HIS A 12 12.07 -8.65 2.49
C HIS A 12 12.26 -9.08 1.01
N PRO A 13 12.24 -10.39 0.68
CA PRO A 13 12.59 -10.88 -0.65
C PRO A 13 11.69 -10.34 -1.77
N VAL A 14 10.43 -10.02 -1.48
CA VAL A 14 9.49 -9.43 -2.46
C VAL A 14 10.01 -8.11 -3.07
N LEU A 15 10.80 -7.33 -2.34
CA LEU A 15 11.37 -6.06 -2.79
C LEU A 15 12.45 -6.22 -3.88
N ARG A 16 12.91 -7.45 -4.13
CA ARG A 16 13.93 -7.78 -5.15
C ARG A 16 13.35 -8.57 -6.33
N GLN A 17 12.05 -8.86 -6.30
CA GLN A 17 11.36 -9.60 -7.35
C GLN A 17 10.81 -8.64 -8.41
N THR A 18 10.68 -9.11 -9.65
CA THR A 18 9.96 -8.39 -10.70
C THR A 18 8.46 -8.57 -10.47
N ALA A 19 7.72 -7.48 -10.38
CA ALA A 19 6.27 -7.53 -10.25
C ALA A 19 5.63 -8.14 -11.50
N GLU A 20 4.60 -8.95 -11.30
CA GLU A 20 3.80 -9.51 -12.38
C GLU A 20 2.93 -8.43 -13.04
N ALA A 21 2.61 -8.62 -14.31
CA ALA A 21 1.72 -7.71 -15.02
C ALA A 21 0.28 -7.91 -14.54
N VAL A 22 -0.44 -6.82 -14.28
CA VAL A 22 -1.87 -6.85 -13.96
C VAL A 22 -2.66 -7.14 -15.25
N GLU A 23 -3.50 -8.16 -15.23
CA GLU A 23 -4.40 -8.48 -16.35
C GLU A 23 -5.52 -7.43 -16.46
N LEU A 24 -5.95 -7.12 -17.69
CA LEU A 24 -6.98 -6.13 -17.94
C LEU A 24 -8.25 -6.78 -18.52
N PRO A 25 -9.45 -6.41 -18.04
CA PRO A 25 -9.70 -5.45 -16.95
C PRO A 25 -9.29 -6.00 -15.58
N PRO A 26 -8.87 -5.15 -14.62
CA PRO A 26 -8.49 -5.61 -13.29
C PRO A 26 -9.73 -6.12 -12.54
N THR A 27 -9.49 -7.05 -11.63
CA THR A 27 -10.49 -7.56 -10.70
C THR A 27 -10.94 -6.47 -9.71
N GLU A 28 -12.09 -6.69 -9.07
CA GLU A 28 -12.57 -5.77 -8.02
C GLU A 28 -11.62 -5.74 -6.81
N GLU A 29 -10.95 -6.84 -6.51
CA GLU A 29 -9.96 -6.92 -5.43
C GLU A 29 -8.72 -6.06 -5.74
N GLU A 30 -8.17 -6.16 -6.95
CA GLU A 30 -7.02 -5.33 -7.37
C GLU A 30 -7.38 -3.84 -7.40
N LYS A 31 -8.59 -3.50 -7.82
CA LYS A 31 -9.10 -2.11 -7.76
C LYS A 31 -9.18 -1.62 -6.32
N GLN A 32 -9.71 -2.43 -5.41
CA GLN A 32 -9.80 -2.08 -3.99
C GLN A 32 -8.40 -1.95 -3.37
N GLN A 33 -7.48 -2.85 -3.69
CA GLN A 33 -6.10 -2.77 -3.23
C GLN A 33 -5.43 -1.46 -3.69
N LEU A 34 -5.59 -1.08 -4.96
CA LEU A 34 -5.09 0.19 -5.47
C LEU A 34 -5.74 1.40 -4.78
N ALA A 35 -7.04 1.34 -4.48
CA ALA A 35 -7.77 2.38 -3.75
C ALA A 35 -7.23 2.54 -2.31
N ASP A 36 -6.95 1.43 -1.62
CA ASP A 36 -6.35 1.43 -0.28
C ASP A 36 -4.91 1.98 -0.30
N MET A 37 -4.13 1.67 -1.34
CA MET A 37 -2.76 2.20 -1.52
C MET A 37 -2.74 3.71 -1.69
N ILE A 38 -3.65 4.28 -2.51
CA ILE A 38 -3.72 5.74 -2.67
C ILE A 38 -4.27 6.42 -1.42
N GLU A 39 -5.17 5.78 -0.69
CA GLU A 39 -5.65 6.28 0.61
C GLU A 39 -4.50 6.37 1.62
N PHE A 40 -3.64 5.36 1.72
CA PHE A 40 -2.47 5.37 2.59
C PHE A 40 -1.55 6.57 2.32
N VAL A 41 -1.23 6.84 1.04
CA VAL A 41 -0.37 7.97 0.65
C VAL A 41 -1.01 9.30 1.02
N LYS A 42 -2.33 9.45 0.86
CA LYS A 42 -3.06 10.66 1.29
C LYS A 42 -3.02 10.82 2.80
N ASN A 43 -3.29 9.75 3.53
CA ASN A 43 -3.28 9.74 4.99
C ASN A 43 -1.90 10.05 5.58
N SER A 44 -0.81 9.61 4.93
CA SER A 44 0.57 9.93 5.36
C SER A 44 0.93 11.42 5.23
N GLN A 45 0.16 12.17 4.44
CA GLN A 45 0.37 13.61 4.22
C GLN A 45 -0.58 14.48 5.06
N ASP A 46 -1.57 13.86 5.70
CA ASP A 46 -2.43 14.50 6.68
C ASP A 46 -1.77 14.41 8.06
N ALA A 47 -1.43 15.56 8.66
CA ALA A 47 -0.67 15.61 9.91
C ALA A 47 -1.39 14.91 11.08
N ASP A 48 -2.72 15.06 11.17
CA ASP A 48 -3.52 14.50 12.27
C ASP A 48 -3.69 12.99 12.14
N ILE A 49 -3.72 12.48 10.90
CA ILE A 49 -3.85 11.04 10.62
C ILE A 49 -2.47 10.38 10.73
N ALA A 50 -1.42 10.98 10.17
CA ALA A 50 -0.08 10.43 10.18
C ALA A 50 0.45 10.19 11.61
N GLU A 51 0.28 11.17 12.52
CA GLU A 51 0.73 11.05 13.92
C GLU A 51 0.07 9.87 14.65
N LYS A 52 -1.19 9.57 14.33
CA LYS A 52 -1.95 8.46 14.95
C LYS A 52 -1.58 7.09 14.39
N LYS A 53 -0.84 7.02 13.29
CA LYS A 53 -0.62 5.79 12.50
C LYS A 53 0.86 5.43 12.32
N THR A 54 1.72 6.05 13.11
CA THR A 54 3.17 5.85 13.13
C THR A 54 3.65 4.70 14.02
N ASP A 55 2.78 4.11 14.85
CA ASP A 55 3.09 3.02 15.78
C ASP A 55 2.46 1.69 15.38
#